data_AF-A0A379T1H2-F1
#
_entry.id   AF-A0A379T1H2-F1
#
_cell.length_a   1.000
_cell.length_b   1.000
_cell.length_c   1.000
_cell.angle_alpha   90.00
_cell.angle_beta   90.00
_cell.angle_gamma   90.00
#
_symmetry.space_group_name_H-M   'P 1'
#
loop_
_entity.id
_entity.type
_entity.pdbx_description
1 polymer ?
#
loop_
_entity_poly.entity_id
_entity_poly.type
_entity_poly.pdbx_seq_one_letter_code
_entity_poly.pdbx_strand_id
1 'polypeptide(L)'
;MDEILYALRDHIVGLNCGRWDYIFSYIKTLKNHPERVLPDRQVVTMDKPFLSAYSRLLIKTCHKRGAFAMGGMAAFIPSKDAERNAQVLNKVKADKALEANNGHDGTWIAHPGLADTAMAVFNEVLGEHKNQLFITRDEDAPITAKQLLEPCEGERTEAGMRANIRVAVQYIEAWISGNGCVPIYGLMEDAATAEISRTSIWQWIHHEKTLSNGKPVTKTLFREMLAEEMRVIQDELGEHRYSKGRFDDAARLMEQITTSDDLIDFLTLPGYRLLA
;
A
#
# COMPACT_ATOMS: atom_id res chain seq x y z
N MET A 1 7.25 14.55 12.83
CA MET A 1 8.33 13.54 12.63
C MET A 1 9.53 13.89 13.47
N ASP A 2 9.95 15.16 13.46
CA ASP A 2 11.08 15.64 14.25
C ASP A 2 10.87 15.44 15.77
N GLU A 3 9.64 15.66 16.24
CA GLU A 3 9.22 15.43 17.62
C GLU A 3 9.21 13.94 18.00
N ILE A 4 8.92 13.05 17.05
CA ILE A 4 8.98 11.59 17.26
C ILE A 4 10.44 11.18 17.48
N LEU A 5 11.34 11.66 16.61
CA LEU A 5 12.78 11.44 16.74
C LEU A 5 13.31 11.99 18.07
N TYR A 6 12.87 13.19 18.46
CA TYR A 6 13.27 13.79 19.74
C TYR A 6 12.76 12.99 20.94
N ALA A 7 11.48 12.60 20.95
CA ALA A 7 10.88 11.86 22.06
C ALA A 7 11.48 10.46 22.24
N LEU A 8 11.98 9.84 21.16
CA LEU A 8 12.61 8.52 21.18
C LEU A 8 14.13 8.57 21.00
N ARG A 9 14.76 9.73 21.16
CA ARG A 9 16.17 9.99 20.79
C ARG A 9 17.21 9.03 21.36
N ASP A 10 16.94 8.41 22.51
CA ASP A 10 17.87 7.48 23.15
C ASP A 10 17.81 6.06 22.56
N HIS A 11 16.79 5.77 21.73
CA HIS A 11 16.50 4.43 21.23
C HIS A 11 16.28 4.36 19.72
N ILE A 12 15.83 5.46 19.10
CA ILE A 12 15.49 5.48 17.68
C ILE A 12 16.73 5.64 16.82
N VAL A 13 16.79 4.89 15.72
CA VAL A 13 17.90 4.93 14.75
C VAL A 13 17.47 5.35 13.35
N GLY A 14 16.16 5.44 13.09
CA GLY A 14 15.64 5.81 11.78
C GLY A 14 14.12 5.79 11.70
N LEU A 15 13.60 6.25 10.57
CA LEU A 15 12.18 6.18 10.17
C LEU A 15 12.07 5.53 8.78
N ASN A 16 10.87 5.08 8.43
CA ASN A 16 10.60 4.39 7.17
C ASN A 16 9.46 5.06 6.39
N CYS A 17 9.60 5.08 5.06
CA CYS A 17 8.54 5.40 4.12
C CYS A 17 7.68 4.16 3.80
N GLY A 18 6.37 4.26 4.03
CA GLY A 18 5.39 3.26 3.62
C GLY A 18 4.41 3.80 2.59
N ARG A 19 3.89 2.92 1.72
CA ARG A 19 2.83 3.27 0.76
C ARG A 19 1.45 2.96 1.31
N TRP A 20 1.12 1.67 1.46
CA TRP A 20 -0.25 1.23 1.73
C TRP A 20 -0.81 1.75 3.05
N ASP A 21 -0.09 1.56 4.17
CA ASP A 21 -0.52 2.10 5.46
C ASP A 21 -0.63 3.63 5.47
N TYR A 22 0.25 4.33 4.74
CA TYR A 22 0.22 5.79 4.70
C TYR A 22 -1.02 6.31 3.97
N ILE A 23 -1.35 5.78 2.79
CA ILE A 23 -2.55 6.21 2.06
C ILE A 23 -3.85 5.66 2.65
N PHE A 24 -3.79 4.53 3.35
CA PHE A 24 -4.87 4.05 4.21
C PHE A 24 -5.14 5.04 5.35
N SER A 25 -4.08 5.44 6.06
CA SER A 25 -4.16 6.45 7.12
C SER A 25 -4.63 7.81 6.60
N TYR A 26 -4.19 8.23 5.41
CA TYR A 26 -4.66 9.45 4.74
C TYR A 26 -6.19 9.44 4.61
N ILE A 27 -6.75 8.36 4.06
CA ILE A 27 -8.21 8.24 3.90
C ILE A 27 -8.90 8.22 5.27
N LYS A 28 -8.41 7.44 6.25
CA LYS A 28 -9.02 7.39 7.59
C LYS A 28 -9.03 8.75 8.29
N THR A 29 -7.91 9.47 8.19
CA THR A 29 -7.72 10.77 8.84
C THR A 29 -8.61 11.83 8.19
N LEU A 30 -8.73 11.80 6.86
CA LEU A 30 -9.48 12.77 6.08
C LEU A 30 -10.87 12.26 5.63
N LYS A 31 -11.40 11.23 6.31
CA LYS A 31 -12.62 10.50 5.89
C LYS A 31 -13.88 11.34 5.70
N ASN A 32 -13.94 12.52 6.34
CA ASN A 32 -15.09 13.43 6.27
C ASN A 32 -14.87 14.60 5.28
N HIS A 33 -13.80 14.56 4.48
CA HIS A 33 -13.41 15.63 3.56
C HIS A 33 -13.68 15.21 2.09
N PRO A 34 -14.79 15.65 1.47
CA PRO A 34 -15.20 15.21 0.13
C PRO A 34 -14.22 15.61 -0.99
N GLU A 35 -13.38 16.62 -0.73
CA GLU A 35 -12.31 17.07 -1.62
C GLU A 35 -11.02 16.23 -1.50
N ARG A 36 -10.92 15.31 -0.53
CA ARG A 36 -9.74 14.48 -0.25
C ARG A 36 -9.92 13.01 -0.67
N VAL A 37 -10.80 12.78 -1.63
CA VAL A 37 -11.01 11.43 -2.18
C VAL A 37 -9.85 11.04 -3.08
N LEU A 38 -9.23 9.90 -2.80
CA LEU A 38 -8.17 9.36 -3.64
C LEU A 38 -8.72 8.57 -4.84
N PRO A 39 -7.98 8.53 -5.97
CA PRO A 39 -8.29 7.66 -7.10
C PRO A 39 -7.97 6.19 -6.76
N ASP A 40 -7.99 5.31 -7.76
CA ASP A 40 -7.52 3.93 -7.63
C ASP A 40 -6.19 3.86 -6.89
N ARG A 41 -6.13 3.12 -5.78
CA ARG A 41 -4.89 2.97 -4.99
C ARG A 41 -3.69 2.52 -5.82
N GLN A 42 -3.94 1.78 -6.90
CA GLN A 42 -2.95 1.26 -7.84
C GLN A 42 -2.15 2.40 -8.49
N VAL A 43 -2.79 3.53 -8.78
CA VAL A 43 -2.17 4.70 -9.42
C VAL A 43 -1.66 5.76 -8.42
N VAL A 44 -1.95 5.60 -7.12
CA VAL A 44 -1.42 6.44 -6.03
C VAL A 44 0.01 6.00 -5.70
N THR A 45 0.95 6.22 -6.62
CA THR A 45 2.36 5.79 -6.54
C THR A 45 3.26 6.81 -5.82
N MET A 46 4.44 6.38 -5.36
CA MET A 46 5.32 7.21 -4.51
C MET A 46 5.88 8.46 -5.21
N ASP A 47 5.85 8.51 -6.54
CA ASP A 47 6.21 9.69 -7.35
C ASP A 47 5.13 10.79 -7.34
N LYS A 48 3.91 10.48 -6.87
CA LYS A 48 2.83 11.48 -6.79
C LYS A 48 3.21 12.62 -5.83
N PRO A 49 2.77 13.87 -6.09
CA PRO A 49 3.30 15.05 -5.39
C PRO A 49 3.29 14.97 -3.86
N PHE A 50 2.20 14.51 -3.24
CA PHE A 50 2.11 14.44 -1.78
C PHE A 50 2.96 13.31 -1.17
N LEU A 51 3.13 12.19 -1.87
CA LEU A 51 3.99 11.09 -1.44
C LEU A 51 5.47 11.39 -1.66
N SER A 52 5.80 12.08 -2.75
CA SER A 52 7.15 12.62 -2.98
C SER A 52 7.51 13.67 -1.93
N ALA A 53 6.58 14.58 -1.58
CA ALA A 53 6.76 15.52 -0.48
C ALA A 53 6.95 14.81 0.86
N TYR A 54 6.17 13.77 1.14
CA TYR A 54 6.35 12.92 2.33
C TYR A 54 7.75 12.29 2.38
N SER A 55 8.19 11.63 1.30
CA SER A 55 9.51 10.99 1.21
C SER A 55 10.64 11.98 1.45
N ARG A 56 10.65 13.12 0.73
CA ARG A 56 11.69 14.15 0.88
C ARG A 56 11.70 14.76 2.27
N LEU A 57 10.54 15.01 2.88
CA LEU A 57 10.45 15.55 4.23
C LEU A 57 10.98 14.55 5.26
N LEU A 58 10.69 13.25 5.10
CA LEU A 58 11.19 12.21 6.00
C LEU A 58 12.72 12.14 5.94
N ILE A 59 13.30 12.11 4.73
CA ILE A 59 14.75 12.10 4.53
C ILE A 59 15.40 13.32 5.17
N LYS A 60 14.94 14.53 4.83
CA LYS A 60 15.45 15.79 5.39
C LYS A 60 15.40 15.81 6.92
N THR A 61 14.30 15.30 7.50
CA THR A 61 14.11 15.28 8.96
C THR A 61 15.03 14.25 9.64
N CYS A 62 15.12 13.04 9.09
CA CYS A 62 15.97 11.98 9.62
C CYS A 62 17.45 12.38 9.61
N HIS A 63 17.95 12.85 8.46
CA HIS A 63 19.37 13.16 8.29
C HIS A 63 19.80 14.37 9.12
N LYS A 64 18.91 15.37 9.29
CA LYS A 64 19.12 16.48 10.25
C LYS A 64 19.37 15.98 11.68
N ARG A 65 18.85 14.81 12.05
CA ARG A 65 18.99 14.19 13.37
C ARG A 65 20.00 13.04 13.42
N GLY A 66 20.71 12.77 12.32
CA GLY A 66 21.65 11.65 12.23
C GLY A 66 20.97 10.28 12.28
N ALA A 67 19.67 10.21 11.96
CA ALA A 67 18.89 8.99 11.90
C ALA A 67 18.70 8.54 10.45
N PHE A 68 18.52 7.24 10.24
CA PHE A 68 18.32 6.66 8.90
C PHE A 68 16.93 6.99 8.33
N ALA A 69 16.86 7.20 7.02
CA ALA A 69 15.65 7.35 6.23
C ALA A 69 15.47 6.16 5.29
N MET A 70 14.65 5.19 5.68
CA MET A 70 14.40 3.97 4.90
C MET A 70 13.31 4.17 3.84
N GLY A 71 13.55 3.66 2.62
CA GLY A 71 12.59 3.60 1.52
C GLY A 71 11.53 2.51 1.68
N GLY A 72 10.69 2.32 0.65
CA GLY A 72 9.50 1.47 0.72
C GLY A 72 9.71 0.02 0.30
N MET A 73 8.62 -0.75 0.36
CA MET A 73 8.55 -2.17 0.00
C MET A 73 8.49 -2.40 -1.52
N ALA A 74 9.28 -3.36 -2.02
CA ALA A 74 9.02 -4.03 -3.30
C ALA A 74 8.52 -5.47 -3.01
N ALA A 75 7.21 -5.66 -3.16
CA ALA A 75 6.51 -6.88 -2.75
C ALA A 75 6.45 -7.98 -3.82
N PHE A 76 7.13 -7.82 -4.95
CA PHE A 76 7.02 -8.78 -6.07
C PHE A 76 7.59 -10.16 -5.72
N ILE A 77 6.89 -11.20 -6.18
CA ILE A 77 7.36 -12.58 -6.17
C ILE A 77 7.89 -12.86 -7.59
N PRO A 78 9.21 -13.13 -7.76
CA PRO A 78 9.79 -13.42 -9.06
C PRO A 78 9.05 -14.54 -9.79
N SER A 79 8.79 -14.32 -11.08
CA SER A 79 8.09 -15.29 -11.94
C SER A 79 9.09 -16.24 -12.61
N LYS A 80 8.65 -17.46 -12.92
CA LYS A 80 9.38 -18.39 -13.81
C LYS A 80 9.32 -17.94 -15.28
N ASP A 81 8.32 -17.14 -15.63
CA ASP A 81 8.21 -16.50 -16.94
C ASP A 81 9.25 -15.38 -17.05
N ALA A 82 10.19 -15.54 -17.97
CA ALA A 82 11.31 -14.63 -18.16
C ALA A 82 10.89 -13.22 -18.57
N GLU A 83 9.85 -13.07 -19.40
CA GLU A 83 9.37 -11.76 -19.85
C GLU A 83 8.69 -11.02 -18.70
N ARG A 84 7.78 -11.70 -17.99
CA ARG A 84 7.14 -11.14 -16.80
C ARG A 84 8.16 -10.79 -15.71
N ASN A 85 9.16 -11.64 -15.51
CA ASN A 85 10.22 -11.39 -14.55
C ASN A 85 11.07 -10.18 -14.95
N ALA A 86 11.41 -10.00 -16.23
CA ALA A 86 12.12 -8.83 -16.71
C ALA A 86 11.33 -7.52 -16.48
N GLN A 87 10.03 -7.53 -16.72
CA GLN A 87 9.16 -6.37 -16.44
C GLN A 87 9.14 -6.03 -14.94
N VAL A 88 8.99 -7.04 -14.08
CA VAL A 88 9.04 -6.88 -12.62
C VAL A 88 10.38 -6.31 -12.17
N LEU A 89 11.50 -6.88 -12.63
CA LEU A 89 12.84 -6.42 -12.24
C LEU A 89 13.11 -4.99 -12.73
N ASN A 90 12.67 -4.62 -13.93
CA ASN A 90 12.78 -3.24 -14.42
C ASN A 90 11.98 -2.27 -13.56
N LYS A 91 10.77 -2.66 -13.14
CA LYS A 91 9.96 -1.85 -12.22
C LYS A 91 10.63 -1.69 -10.86
N VAL A 92 11.17 -2.77 -10.30
CA VAL A 92 11.93 -2.73 -9.04
C VAL A 92 13.13 -1.81 -9.16
N LYS A 93 13.93 -1.92 -10.24
CA LYS A 93 15.09 -1.05 -10.47
C LYS A 93 14.70 0.42 -10.52
N ALA A 94 13.65 0.77 -11.28
CA ALA A 94 13.19 2.15 -11.40
C ALA A 94 12.73 2.72 -10.04
N ASP A 95 11.94 1.95 -9.28
CA ASP A 95 11.43 2.39 -7.98
C ASP A 95 12.56 2.54 -6.96
N LYS A 96 13.51 1.59 -6.92
CA LYS A 96 14.66 1.67 -5.99
C LYS A 96 15.65 2.76 -6.38
N ALA A 97 15.82 3.04 -7.67
CA ALA A 97 16.67 4.13 -8.13
C ALA A 97 16.08 5.49 -7.73
N LEU A 98 14.76 5.66 -7.83
CA LEU A 98 14.09 6.85 -7.33
C LEU A 98 14.33 7.05 -5.82
N GLU A 99 14.21 5.98 -5.03
CA GLU A 99 14.45 6.06 -3.59
C GLU A 99 15.91 6.42 -3.26
N ALA A 100 16.87 5.72 -3.87
CA ALA A 100 18.30 5.96 -3.67
C ALA A 100 18.68 7.40 -4.07
N ASN A 101 18.23 7.87 -5.24
CA ASN A 101 18.48 9.24 -5.70
C ASN A 101 17.83 10.33 -4.84
N ASN A 102 16.73 10.01 -4.15
CA ASN A 102 16.12 10.94 -3.20
C ASN A 102 16.90 11.08 -1.88
N GLY A 103 17.80 10.15 -1.56
CA GLY A 103 18.57 10.17 -0.33
C GLY A 103 18.19 9.10 0.68
N HIS A 104 17.42 8.07 0.33
CA HIS A 104 17.14 6.98 1.27
C HIS A 104 18.40 6.16 1.59
N ASP A 105 18.57 5.73 2.85
CA ASP A 105 19.75 4.94 3.28
C ASP A 105 19.64 3.45 2.93
N GLY A 106 18.43 2.99 2.63
CA GLY A 106 18.14 1.59 2.31
C GLY A 106 16.69 1.42 1.88
N THR A 107 16.31 0.19 1.56
CA THR A 107 14.98 -0.13 1.01
C THR A 107 14.51 -1.51 1.45
N TRP A 108 13.24 -1.85 1.19
CA TRP A 108 12.63 -3.12 1.55
C TRP A 108 12.25 -3.98 0.33
N ILE A 109 12.35 -5.30 0.52
CA ILE A 109 11.89 -6.36 -0.39
C ILE A 109 11.15 -7.43 0.41
N ALA A 110 10.17 -8.10 -0.21
CA ALA A 110 9.43 -9.19 0.43
C ALA A 110 9.92 -10.60 0.04
N HIS A 111 10.78 -10.69 -0.99
CA HIS A 111 11.22 -11.98 -1.54
C HIS A 111 12.74 -11.97 -1.80
N PRO A 112 13.50 -13.02 -1.37
CA PRO A 112 14.96 -13.09 -1.53
C PRO A 112 15.45 -12.92 -2.97
N GLY A 113 14.68 -13.39 -3.95
CA GLY A 113 15.02 -13.25 -5.37
C GLY A 113 15.05 -11.81 -5.91
N LEU A 114 14.67 -10.81 -5.11
CA LEU A 114 14.86 -9.39 -5.44
C LEU A 114 16.10 -8.78 -4.78
N ALA A 115 16.79 -9.51 -3.90
CA ALA A 115 17.91 -8.99 -3.10
C ALA A 115 19.03 -8.45 -3.98
N ASP A 116 19.56 -9.25 -4.89
CA ASP A 116 20.69 -8.82 -5.75
C ASP A 116 20.33 -7.63 -6.62
N THR A 117 19.07 -7.54 -7.09
CA THR A 117 18.61 -6.41 -7.91
C THR A 117 18.50 -5.12 -7.08
N ALA A 118 17.90 -5.18 -5.89
CA ALA A 118 17.80 -4.02 -5.01
C ALA A 118 19.17 -3.58 -4.50
N MET A 119 20.03 -4.53 -4.12
CA MET A 119 21.41 -4.30 -3.70
C MET A 119 22.22 -3.63 -4.81
N ALA A 120 22.13 -4.10 -6.06
CA ALA A 120 22.86 -3.50 -7.18
C ALA A 120 22.53 -2.02 -7.36
N VAL A 121 21.24 -1.64 -7.26
CA VAL A 121 20.82 -0.24 -7.38
C VAL A 121 21.39 0.62 -6.26
N PHE A 122 21.32 0.17 -5.01
CA PHE A 122 21.86 0.93 -3.89
C PHE A 122 23.39 0.97 -3.92
N ASN A 123 24.07 -0.11 -4.29
CA ASN A 123 25.53 -0.14 -4.43
C ASN A 123 26.03 0.86 -5.49
N GLU A 124 25.30 1.01 -6.59
CA GLU A 124 25.64 1.98 -7.64
C GLU A 124 25.59 3.43 -7.14
N VAL A 125 24.54 3.78 -6.39
CA VAL A 125 24.34 5.14 -5.86
C VAL A 125 25.22 5.42 -4.64
N LEU A 126 25.39 4.44 -3.75
CA LEU A 126 26.18 4.58 -2.52
C LEU A 126 27.69 4.65 -2.79
N GLY A 127 28.19 3.96 -3.83
CA GLY A 127 29.62 3.85 -4.08
C GLY A 127 30.35 3.22 -2.89
N GLU A 128 31.28 3.97 -2.29
CA GLU A 128 32.04 3.52 -1.10
C GLU A 128 31.32 3.83 0.23
N HIS A 129 30.22 4.58 0.20
CA HIS A 129 29.49 4.97 1.41
C HIS A 129 28.63 3.82 1.96
N LYS A 130 28.50 3.76 3.28
CA LYS A 130 27.63 2.76 3.94
C LYS A 130 26.15 3.15 3.96
N ASN A 131 25.88 4.44 3.85
CA ASN A 131 24.56 5.06 3.94
C ASN A 131 24.62 6.48 3.35
N GLN A 132 23.51 7.21 3.36
CA GLN A 132 23.34 8.54 2.76
C GLN A 132 23.06 9.65 3.79
N LEU A 133 23.45 9.47 5.06
CA LEU A 133 23.22 10.46 6.13
C LEU A 133 23.79 11.86 5.82
N PHE A 134 24.72 11.97 4.87
CA PHE A 134 25.29 13.22 4.39
C PHE A 134 24.39 14.00 3.40
N ILE A 135 23.34 13.39 2.86
CA ILE A 135 22.38 14.04 1.95
C ILE A 135 21.36 14.82 2.77
N THR A 136 21.60 16.12 2.99
CA THR A 136 20.77 16.93 3.90
C THR A 136 19.44 17.38 3.30
N ARG A 137 19.36 17.49 1.96
CA ARG A 137 18.24 18.11 1.22
C ARG A 137 17.97 19.56 1.64
N ASP A 138 18.99 20.31 2.03
CA ASP A 138 18.84 21.71 2.45
C ASP A 138 18.37 22.62 1.31
N GLU A 139 18.68 22.25 0.07
CA GLU A 139 18.23 22.88 -1.16
C GLU A 139 16.72 22.76 -1.42
N ASP A 140 16.05 21.79 -0.79
CA ASP A 140 14.59 21.66 -0.90
C ASP A 140 13.90 22.85 -0.23
N ALA A 141 13.01 23.50 -0.99
CA ALA A 141 12.06 24.47 -0.44
C ALA A 141 11.24 23.86 0.71
N PRO A 142 10.74 24.68 1.67
CA PRO A 142 9.93 24.20 2.77
C PRO A 142 8.74 23.37 2.30
N ILE A 143 8.63 22.14 2.82
CA ILE A 143 7.49 21.26 2.53
C ILE A 143 6.36 21.62 3.50
N THR A 144 5.19 21.92 2.93
CA THR A 144 4.03 22.43 3.67
C THR A 144 2.98 21.35 3.90
N ALA A 145 2.13 21.53 4.92
CA ALA A 145 0.98 20.66 5.15
C ALA A 145 0.05 20.59 3.91
N LYS A 146 -0.11 21.71 3.18
CA LYS A 146 -0.89 21.73 1.94
C LYS A 146 -0.35 20.72 0.91
N GLN A 147 0.96 20.68 0.70
CA GLN A 147 1.57 19.72 -0.23
C GLN A 147 1.41 18.27 0.24
N LEU A 148 1.51 18.02 1.54
CA LEU A 148 1.35 16.68 2.12
C LEU A 148 -0.10 16.17 2.09
N LEU A 149 -1.08 17.08 2.04
CA LEU A 149 -2.51 16.78 2.07
C LEU A 149 -3.17 16.82 0.69
N GLU A 150 -2.48 17.28 -0.35
CA GLU A 150 -3.05 17.42 -1.69
C GLU A 150 -3.28 16.05 -2.33
N PRO A 151 -4.53 15.65 -2.62
CA PRO A 151 -4.80 14.38 -3.27
C PRO A 151 -4.19 14.37 -4.67
N CYS A 152 -3.65 13.22 -5.09
CA CYS A 152 -3.12 13.10 -6.44
C CYS A 152 -4.23 12.89 -7.47
N GLU A 153 -3.95 13.30 -8.71
CA GLU A 153 -4.82 13.00 -9.85
C GLU A 153 -4.83 11.51 -10.21
N GLY A 154 -5.97 11.08 -10.76
CA GLY A 154 -6.20 9.73 -11.25
C GLY A 154 -7.69 9.42 -11.37
N GLU A 155 -8.00 8.25 -11.94
CA GLU A 155 -9.38 7.78 -12.07
C GLU A 155 -9.77 6.82 -10.94
N ARG A 156 -11.08 6.72 -10.69
CA ARG A 156 -11.68 5.65 -9.89
C ARG A 156 -12.32 4.68 -10.87
N THR A 157 -11.72 3.52 -11.09
CA THR A 157 -12.16 2.62 -12.16
C THR A 157 -12.91 1.42 -11.60
N GLU A 158 -13.83 0.87 -12.39
CA GLU A 158 -14.48 -0.41 -12.06
C GLU A 158 -13.45 -1.54 -11.95
N ALA A 159 -12.45 -1.55 -12.82
CA ALA A 159 -11.38 -2.55 -12.79
C ALA A 159 -10.57 -2.47 -11.48
N GLY A 160 -10.24 -1.26 -11.02
CA GLY A 160 -9.57 -1.02 -9.75
C GLY A 160 -10.41 -1.46 -8.55
N MET A 161 -11.72 -1.17 -8.56
CA MET A 161 -12.65 -1.63 -7.53
C MET A 161 -12.73 -3.16 -7.44
N ARG A 162 -12.89 -3.83 -8.58
CA ARG A 162 -12.95 -5.31 -8.65
C ARG A 162 -11.65 -5.95 -8.21
N ALA A 163 -10.51 -5.39 -8.62
CA ALA A 163 -9.20 -5.85 -8.15
C ALA A 163 -9.02 -5.67 -6.63
N ASN A 164 -9.51 -4.56 -6.05
CA ASN A 164 -9.51 -4.37 -4.59
C ASN A 164 -10.32 -5.43 -3.87
N ILE A 165 -11.50 -5.77 -4.39
CA ILE A 165 -12.35 -6.84 -3.83
C ILE A 165 -11.62 -8.18 -3.87
N ARG A 166 -11.10 -8.58 -5.03
CA ARG A 166 -10.43 -9.89 -5.17
C ARG A 166 -9.22 -10.05 -4.25
N VAL A 167 -8.39 -9.02 -4.17
CA VAL A 167 -7.17 -9.06 -3.34
C VAL A 167 -7.53 -9.04 -1.86
N ALA A 168 -8.44 -8.17 -1.43
CA ALA A 168 -8.82 -8.07 -0.02
C ALA A 168 -9.50 -9.35 0.49
N VAL A 169 -10.39 -9.96 -0.29
CA VAL A 169 -11.06 -11.22 0.10
C VAL A 169 -10.04 -12.36 0.22
N GLN A 170 -9.17 -12.55 -0.78
CA GLN A 170 -8.15 -13.60 -0.73
C GLN A 170 -7.18 -13.40 0.45
N TYR A 171 -6.81 -12.14 0.74
CA TYR A 171 -5.99 -11.83 1.92
C TYR A 171 -6.71 -12.17 3.22
N ILE A 172 -7.97 -11.73 3.37
CA ILE A 172 -8.76 -12.00 4.57
C ILE A 172 -8.94 -13.51 4.78
N GLU A 173 -9.22 -14.27 3.72
CA GLU A 173 -9.40 -15.72 3.79
C GLU A 173 -8.14 -16.43 4.32
N ALA A 174 -6.97 -16.05 3.83
CA ALA A 174 -5.70 -16.57 4.31
C ALA A 174 -5.43 -16.14 5.76
N TRP A 175 -5.72 -14.88 6.10
CA TRP A 175 -5.48 -14.32 7.44
C TRP A 175 -6.32 -15.01 8.51
N ILE A 176 -7.63 -15.20 8.28
CA ILE A 176 -8.51 -15.92 9.22
C ILE A 176 -8.22 -17.44 9.24
N SER A 177 -7.38 -17.91 8.33
CA SER A 177 -6.83 -19.28 8.31
C SER A 177 -5.43 -19.35 8.94
N GLY A 178 -4.94 -18.26 9.52
CA GLY A 178 -3.68 -18.18 10.26
C GLY A 178 -2.46 -17.74 9.44
N ASN A 179 -2.62 -17.32 8.18
CA ASN A 179 -1.51 -16.81 7.36
C ASN A 179 -1.71 -15.32 7.00
N GLY A 180 -0.89 -14.44 7.56
CA GLY A 180 -0.91 -13.00 7.27
C GLY A 180 0.10 -12.53 6.22
N CYS A 181 0.86 -13.42 5.58
CA CYS A 181 1.81 -13.10 4.51
C CYS A 181 1.44 -13.92 3.28
N VAL A 182 0.73 -13.29 2.34
CA VAL A 182 -0.12 -14.02 1.38
C VAL A 182 0.30 -13.74 -0.06
N PRO A 183 0.72 -14.76 -0.83
CA PRO A 183 1.02 -14.58 -2.25
C PRO A 183 -0.28 -14.41 -3.06
N ILE A 184 -0.52 -13.22 -3.61
CA ILE A 184 -1.71 -12.91 -4.44
C ILE A 184 -1.26 -12.21 -5.72
N TYR A 185 -1.63 -12.77 -6.88
CA TYR A 185 -1.29 -12.23 -8.22
C TYR A 185 0.19 -11.89 -8.46
N GLY A 186 1.12 -12.59 -7.79
CA GLY A 186 2.56 -12.38 -7.91
C GLY A 186 3.12 -11.29 -6.98
N LEU A 187 2.35 -10.85 -5.99
CA LEU A 187 2.78 -9.97 -4.91
C LEU A 187 2.67 -10.72 -3.58
N MET A 188 3.58 -10.43 -2.65
CA MET A 188 3.51 -10.87 -1.27
C MET A 188 2.75 -9.81 -0.46
N GLU A 189 1.47 -10.06 -0.22
CA GLU A 189 0.55 -9.10 0.39
C GLU A 189 0.50 -9.27 1.92
N ASP A 190 0.34 -8.16 2.62
CA ASP A 190 0.09 -8.08 4.06
C ASP A 190 -1.25 -7.35 4.35
N ALA A 191 -1.51 -7.09 5.64
CA ALA A 191 -2.78 -6.49 6.08
C ALA A 191 -3.03 -5.11 5.48
N ALA A 192 -1.98 -4.33 5.23
CA ALA A 192 -2.11 -2.97 4.73
C ALA A 192 -2.74 -2.97 3.33
N THR A 193 -2.48 -4.00 2.51
CA THR A 193 -3.12 -4.14 1.18
C THR A 193 -4.63 -4.33 1.28
N ALA A 194 -5.11 -5.16 2.21
CA ALA A 194 -6.54 -5.33 2.43
C ALA A 194 -7.17 -4.07 3.06
N GLU A 195 -6.45 -3.40 3.97
CA GLU A 195 -6.90 -2.15 4.60
C GLU A 195 -7.12 -1.03 3.59
N ILE A 196 -6.15 -0.76 2.70
CA ILE A 196 -6.34 0.27 1.67
C ILE A 196 -7.43 -0.13 0.67
N SER A 197 -7.57 -1.41 0.35
CA SER A 197 -8.57 -1.91 -0.60
C SER A 197 -9.99 -1.66 -0.09
N ARG A 198 -10.30 -2.06 1.15
CA ARG A 198 -11.63 -1.84 1.76
C ARG A 198 -11.89 -0.36 2.05
N THR A 199 -10.87 0.38 2.50
CA THR A 199 -11.01 1.78 2.91
C THR A 199 -11.21 2.71 1.72
N SER A 200 -10.57 2.44 0.58
CA SER A 200 -10.81 3.18 -0.67
C SER A 200 -12.24 3.01 -1.15
N ILE A 201 -12.79 1.79 -1.10
CA ILE A 201 -14.18 1.52 -1.50
C ILE A 201 -15.15 2.23 -0.54
N TRP A 202 -14.90 2.12 0.78
CA TRP A 202 -15.70 2.83 1.79
C TRP A 202 -15.72 4.34 1.52
N GLN A 203 -14.58 4.96 1.19
CA GLN A 203 -14.49 6.39 0.90
C GLN A 203 -15.34 6.79 -0.31
N TRP A 204 -15.35 5.96 -1.36
CA TRP A 204 -16.15 6.21 -2.56
C TRP A 204 -17.65 6.08 -2.30
N ILE A 205 -18.06 5.12 -1.47
CA ILE A 205 -19.45 4.99 -1.00
C ILE A 205 -19.83 6.22 -0.14
N HIS A 206 -19.02 6.57 0.85
CA HIS A 206 -19.30 7.61 1.83
C HIS A 206 -19.49 9.00 1.20
N HIS A 207 -18.71 9.30 0.17
CA HIS A 207 -18.80 10.58 -0.55
C HIS A 207 -19.56 10.50 -1.87
N GLU A 208 -20.37 9.45 -2.07
CA GLU A 208 -21.27 9.28 -3.23
C GLU A 208 -20.56 9.49 -4.59
N LYS A 209 -19.34 8.95 -4.71
CA LYS A 209 -18.49 9.18 -5.88
C LYS A 209 -18.93 8.29 -7.03
N THR A 210 -18.61 8.71 -8.25
CA THR A 210 -18.76 7.90 -9.45
C THR A 210 -17.44 7.26 -9.85
N LEU A 211 -17.54 6.06 -10.42
CA LEU A 211 -16.49 5.46 -11.22
C LEU A 211 -16.33 6.22 -12.55
N SER A 212 -15.19 6.06 -13.22
CA SER A 212 -14.90 6.74 -14.49
C SER A 212 -15.87 6.37 -15.61
N ASN A 213 -16.53 5.22 -15.51
CA ASN A 213 -17.61 4.81 -16.42
C ASN A 213 -19.01 5.39 -16.06
N GLY A 214 -19.08 6.29 -15.09
CA GLY A 214 -20.30 6.98 -14.67
C GLY A 214 -21.16 6.22 -13.65
N LYS A 215 -20.83 4.97 -13.29
CA LYS A 215 -21.58 4.22 -12.27
C LYS A 215 -21.40 4.85 -10.88
N PRO A 216 -22.48 5.19 -10.16
CA PRO A 216 -22.40 5.64 -8.77
C PRO A 216 -21.94 4.51 -7.85
N VAL A 217 -20.95 4.77 -7.00
CA VAL A 217 -20.45 3.78 -6.04
C VAL A 217 -21.37 3.74 -4.83
N THR A 218 -22.05 2.61 -4.64
CA THR A 218 -23.01 2.39 -3.54
C THR A 218 -22.75 1.07 -2.83
N LYS A 219 -23.33 0.89 -1.64
CA LYS A 219 -23.30 -0.40 -0.92
C LYS A 219 -23.89 -1.54 -1.77
N THR A 220 -24.95 -1.26 -2.53
CA THR A 220 -25.58 -2.23 -3.44
C THR A 220 -24.62 -2.63 -4.55
N LEU A 221 -24.02 -1.67 -5.24
CA LEU A 221 -23.05 -1.94 -6.31
C LEU A 221 -21.85 -2.75 -5.78
N PHE A 222 -21.36 -2.41 -4.58
CA PHE A 222 -20.28 -3.18 -3.96
C PHE A 222 -20.67 -4.63 -3.68
N ARG A 223 -21.88 -4.91 -3.17
CA ARG A 223 -22.35 -6.29 -2.91
C ARG A 223 -22.51 -7.10 -4.20
N GLU A 224 -23.01 -6.46 -5.26
CA GLU A 224 -23.09 -7.08 -6.59
C GLU A 224 -21.71 -7.46 -7.12
N MET A 225 -20.76 -6.52 -7.09
CA MET A 225 -19.38 -6.77 -7.49
C MET A 225 -18.72 -7.82 -6.58
N LEU A 226 -18.97 -7.82 -5.28
CA LEU A 226 -18.45 -8.84 -4.37
C LEU A 226 -18.88 -10.23 -4.83
N ALA A 227 -20.17 -10.46 -5.07
CA ALA A 227 -20.67 -11.75 -5.54
C ALA A 227 -20.13 -12.17 -6.93
N GLU A 228 -19.90 -11.21 -7.82
CA GLU A 228 -19.25 -11.44 -9.11
C GLU A 228 -17.78 -11.85 -8.95
N GLU A 229 -17.02 -11.11 -8.14
CA GLU A 229 -15.60 -11.36 -7.92
C GLU A 229 -15.35 -12.65 -7.12
N MET A 230 -16.28 -13.09 -6.26
CA MET A 230 -16.21 -14.41 -5.63
C MET A 230 -16.22 -15.55 -6.66
N ARG A 231 -17.00 -15.41 -7.74
CA ARG A 231 -17.02 -16.39 -8.84
C ARG A 231 -15.71 -16.39 -9.61
N VAL A 232 -15.13 -15.20 -9.85
CA VAL A 232 -13.80 -15.08 -10.46
C VAL A 232 -12.74 -15.77 -9.60
N ILE A 233 -12.74 -15.56 -8.28
CA ILE A 233 -11.80 -16.24 -7.37
C ILE A 233 -11.99 -17.76 -7.41
N GLN A 234 -13.25 -18.23 -7.44
CA GLN A 234 -13.55 -19.66 -7.54
C GLN A 234 -13.00 -20.27 -8.84
N ASP A 235 -13.16 -19.57 -9.97
CA ASP A 235 -12.65 -20.01 -11.27
C ASP A 235 -11.11 -20.00 -11.32
N GLU A 236 -10.46 -18.99 -10.74
CA GLU A 236 -9.00 -18.85 -10.69
C GLU A 236 -8.33 -19.93 -9.81
N LEU A 237 -8.94 -20.26 -8.67
CA LEU A 237 -8.38 -21.21 -7.70
C LEU A 237 -8.81 -22.66 -7.94
N GLY A 238 -9.92 -22.86 -8.66
CA GLY A 238 -10.57 -24.15 -8.84
C GLY A 238 -11.41 -24.58 -7.63
N GLU A 239 -12.42 -25.42 -7.90
CA GLU A 239 -13.44 -25.83 -6.93
C GLU A 239 -12.84 -26.45 -5.65
N HIS A 240 -11.77 -27.22 -5.77
CA HIS A 240 -11.16 -27.90 -4.63
C HIS A 240 -10.52 -26.93 -3.62
N ARG A 241 -9.79 -25.91 -4.08
CA ARG A 241 -9.16 -24.92 -3.20
C ARG A 241 -10.20 -23.95 -2.63
N TYR A 242 -11.18 -23.58 -3.44
CA TYR A 242 -12.25 -22.68 -3.02
C TYR A 242 -13.14 -23.31 -1.94
N SER A 243 -13.66 -24.52 -2.17
CA SER A 243 -14.56 -25.21 -1.23
C SER A 243 -13.90 -25.60 0.10
N LYS A 244 -12.58 -25.83 0.11
CA LYS A 244 -11.80 -26.07 1.34
C LYS A 244 -11.39 -24.78 2.07
N GLY A 245 -11.50 -23.64 1.40
CA GLY A 245 -11.12 -22.34 1.94
C GLY A 245 -12.21 -21.72 2.82
N ARG A 246 -11.87 -20.62 3.48
CA ARG A 246 -12.80 -19.83 4.30
C ARG A 246 -13.36 -18.62 3.54
N PHE A 247 -13.64 -18.77 2.25
CA PHE A 247 -14.02 -17.67 1.36
C PHE A 247 -15.36 -17.03 1.74
N ASP A 248 -16.33 -17.82 2.21
CA ASP A 248 -17.62 -17.29 2.68
C ASP A 248 -17.45 -16.42 3.94
N ASP A 249 -16.61 -16.86 4.89
CA ASP A 249 -16.26 -16.06 6.07
C ASP A 249 -15.55 -14.75 5.67
N ALA A 250 -14.62 -14.84 4.73
CA ALA A 250 -13.85 -13.71 4.25
C ALA A 250 -14.73 -12.68 3.52
N ALA A 251 -15.66 -13.14 2.67
CA ALA A 251 -16.61 -12.27 1.98
C ALA A 251 -17.54 -11.56 2.96
N ARG A 252 -18.04 -12.27 4.00
CA ARG A 252 -18.85 -11.67 5.07
C ARG A 252 -18.10 -10.60 5.84
N LEU A 253 -16.84 -10.86 6.22
CA LEU A 253 -16.02 -9.87 6.90
C LEU A 253 -15.72 -8.67 5.99
N MET A 254 -15.37 -8.92 4.72
CA MET A 254 -15.13 -7.85 3.73
C MET A 254 -16.36 -6.96 3.54
N GLU A 255 -17.56 -7.55 3.47
CA GLU A 255 -18.81 -6.78 3.40
C GLU A 255 -19.03 -5.93 4.65
N GLN A 256 -18.86 -6.53 5.82
CA GLN A 256 -19.07 -5.86 7.11
C GLN A 256 -18.19 -4.62 7.24
N ILE A 257 -16.90 -4.72 6.93
CA ILE A 257 -15.93 -3.63 7.13
C ILE A 257 -15.96 -2.56 6.01
N THR A 258 -16.63 -2.85 4.89
CA THR A 258 -16.71 -1.95 3.73
C THR A 258 -18.04 -1.20 3.66
N THR A 259 -19.13 -1.83 4.12
CA THR A 259 -20.49 -1.27 4.00
C THR A 259 -21.03 -0.67 5.31
N SER A 260 -20.24 -0.66 6.38
CA SER A 260 -20.55 0.05 7.62
C SER A 260 -20.67 1.56 7.39
N ASP A 261 -21.58 2.23 8.11
CA ASP A 261 -21.70 3.69 8.06
C ASP A 261 -20.44 4.37 8.61
N ASP A 262 -19.92 3.86 9.72
CA ASP A 262 -18.66 4.30 10.29
C ASP A 262 -17.47 3.55 9.67
N LEU A 263 -16.39 4.28 9.36
CA LEU A 263 -15.13 3.69 8.95
C LEU A 263 -14.41 3.13 10.18
N ILE A 264 -14.43 1.80 10.36
CA ILE A 264 -13.67 1.16 11.44
C ILE A 264 -12.16 1.37 11.26
N ASP A 265 -11.43 1.46 12.37
CA ASP A 265 -10.00 1.79 12.34
C ASP A 265 -9.15 0.70 11.71
N PHE A 266 -9.40 -0.57 12.03
CA PHE A 266 -8.61 -1.69 11.54
C PHE A 266 -9.47 -2.95 11.35
N LEU A 267 -9.32 -3.63 10.22
CA LEU A 267 -9.97 -4.92 9.91
C LEU A 267 -9.51 -6.03 10.85
N THR A 268 -8.30 -5.90 11.41
CA THR A 268 -7.72 -6.90 12.31
C THR A 268 -8.50 -7.02 13.62
N LEU A 269 -9.19 -5.97 14.07
CA LEU A 269 -9.99 -6.02 15.30
C LEU A 269 -11.21 -6.96 15.19
N PRO A 270 -12.12 -6.82 14.20
CA PRO A 270 -13.17 -7.81 13.98
C PRO A 270 -12.59 -9.14 13.48
N GLY A 271 -11.54 -9.14 12.65
CA GLY A 271 -10.89 -10.35 12.16
C GLY A 271 -10.35 -11.23 13.30
N TYR A 272 -9.74 -10.63 14.31
CA TYR A 272 -9.12 -11.36 15.43
C TYR A 272 -10.12 -12.22 16.21
N ARG A 273 -11.41 -11.85 16.20
CA ARG A 273 -12.49 -12.65 16.82
C ARG A 273 -12.74 -14.00 16.13
N LEU A 274 -12.20 -14.18 14.92
CA LEU A 274 -12.31 -15.41 14.13
C LEU A 274 -11.09 -16.32 14.30
N LEU A 275 -10.10 -15.89 15.07
CA LEU A 275 -8.95 -16.70 15.49
C LEU A 275 -9.25 -17.36 16.84
N ALA A 276 -8.67 -18.54 17.06
CA ALA A 276 -8.80 -19.31 18.30
C ALA A 276 -7.88 -18.80 19.42
#